data_AF-A0A1I2NBR6-F1
#
_entry.id   AF-A0A1I2NBR6-F1
#
_cell.length_a   1.000
_cell.length_b   1.000
_cell.length_c   1.000
_cell.angle_alpha   90.00
_cell.angle_beta   90.00
_cell.angle_gamma   90.00
#
_symmetry.space_group_name_H-M   'P 1'
#
loop_
_entity.id
_entity.type
_entity.pdbx_description
1 polymer ?
#
loop_
_entity_poly.entity_id
_entity_poly.type
_entity_poly.pdbx_seq_one_letter_code
_entity_poly.pdbx_strand_id
1 'polypeptide(L)'
;MAQTDFTIDPAIVEHLRSVIASGGMDRRYPLLGEGLNGKVYEFEDYAVKVFKPDAAERKDAFLLSRLSGHASFPRVHYREEGWMIVDKVNGPTLWQALQGGEKLKGRLYDQIEEAVEYCYARGIIPDDLHLNNIMVDQEGRVKVVDVGRFFRAQQSAAHKEALAENLEMVKYCGLFRFFSSSRRKRPWFSSDRHRRHSHSGSSPRRHHHSSDRPWRRKKSSW
;
A
#
# COMPACT_ATOMS: atom_id res chain seq x y z
N MET A 1 30.58 -7.75 -0.36
CA MET A 1 30.01 -8.32 0.88
C MET A 1 29.30 -7.18 1.61
N ALA A 2 27.97 -7.17 1.62
CA ALA A 2 27.22 -6.15 2.37
C ALA A 2 27.20 -6.57 3.84
N GLN A 3 28.06 -5.98 4.65
CA GLN A 3 27.92 -6.04 6.12
C GLN A 3 26.53 -5.52 6.44
N THR A 4 25.71 -6.39 7.00
CA THR A 4 24.35 -6.09 7.42
C THR A 4 24.41 -6.00 8.93
N ASP A 5 24.30 -4.79 9.47
CA ASP A 5 24.15 -4.53 10.90
C ASP A 5 22.79 -5.06 11.37
N PHE A 6 22.72 -6.38 11.52
CA PHE A 6 21.61 -7.08 12.12
C PHE A 6 21.79 -7.00 13.64
N THR A 7 20.84 -6.34 14.31
CA THR A 7 20.90 -6.02 15.75
C THR A 7 20.49 -7.18 16.66
N ILE A 8 20.49 -8.41 16.17
CA ILE A 8 20.03 -9.59 16.90
C ILE A 8 21.22 -10.42 17.40
N ASP A 9 21.06 -11.03 18.58
CA ASP A 9 22.08 -11.90 19.16
C ASP A 9 22.39 -13.08 18.20
N PRO A 10 23.67 -13.28 17.82
CA PRO A 10 24.07 -14.43 17.01
C PRO A 10 23.65 -15.79 17.58
N ALA A 11 23.53 -15.92 18.91
CA ALA A 11 23.08 -17.14 19.55
C ALA A 11 21.61 -17.47 19.22
N ILE A 12 20.74 -16.45 19.12
CA ILE A 12 19.34 -16.63 18.69
C ILE A 12 19.31 -17.17 17.25
N VAL A 13 20.13 -16.59 16.38
CA VAL A 13 20.21 -17.00 14.97
C VAL A 13 20.65 -18.46 14.85
N GLU A 14 21.69 -18.87 15.58
CA GLU A 14 22.20 -20.24 15.52
C GLU A 14 21.18 -21.25 16.09
N HIS A 15 20.51 -20.89 17.19
CA HIS A 15 19.44 -21.71 17.76
C HIS A 15 18.28 -21.91 16.77
N LEU A 16 17.77 -20.82 16.18
CA LEU A 16 16.68 -20.90 15.20
C LEU A 16 17.09 -21.68 13.96
N ARG A 17 18.32 -21.49 13.46
CA ARG A 17 18.86 -22.26 12.34
C ARG A 17 18.84 -23.76 12.62
N SER A 18 19.31 -24.17 13.80
CA SER A 18 19.29 -25.58 14.23
C SER A 18 17.87 -26.15 14.29
N VAL A 19 16.93 -25.39 14.86
CA VAL A 19 15.52 -25.81 14.94
C VAL A 19 14.89 -25.95 13.55
N ILE A 20 15.13 -25.00 12.65
CA ILE A 20 14.62 -25.04 11.27
C ILE A 20 15.21 -26.23 10.50
N ALA A 21 16.52 -26.45 10.58
CA ALA A 21 17.21 -27.56 9.91
C ALA A 21 16.70 -28.94 10.36
N SER A 22 16.32 -29.06 11.64
CA SER A 22 15.70 -30.29 12.18
C SER A 22 14.21 -30.47 11.86
N GLY A 23 13.57 -29.48 11.21
CA GLY A 23 12.11 -29.47 11.00
C GLY A 23 11.31 -29.28 12.29
N GLY A 24 11.92 -28.72 13.34
CA GLY A 24 11.35 -28.63 14.68
C GLY A 24 10.43 -27.45 14.95
N MET A 25 10.26 -26.52 14.00
CA MET A 25 9.52 -25.27 14.22
C MET A 25 8.06 -25.50 14.66
N ASP A 26 7.32 -26.32 13.92
CA ASP A 26 5.90 -26.65 14.20
C ASP A 26 5.67 -27.25 15.60
N ARG A 27 6.71 -27.86 16.21
CA ARG A 27 6.61 -28.49 17.53
C ARG A 27 7.06 -27.59 18.67
N ARG A 28 7.91 -26.60 18.40
CA ARG A 28 8.56 -25.78 19.43
C ARG A 28 7.96 -24.39 19.56
N TYR A 29 7.38 -23.86 18.50
CA TYR A 29 6.92 -22.48 18.46
C TYR A 29 5.48 -22.36 17.96
N PRO A 30 4.67 -21.47 18.56
CA PRO A 30 3.34 -21.20 18.07
C PRO A 30 3.34 -20.74 16.62
N LEU A 31 2.44 -21.29 15.81
CA LEU A 31 2.20 -20.83 14.44
C LEU A 31 1.32 -19.58 14.48
N LEU A 32 1.86 -18.46 14.00
CA LEU A 32 1.13 -17.19 13.85
C LEU A 32 0.31 -17.15 12.56
N GLY A 33 0.79 -17.81 11.51
CA GLY A 33 0.08 -17.91 10.24
C GLY A 33 0.80 -18.79 9.22
N GLU A 34 0.03 -19.31 8.28
CA GLU A 34 0.55 -20.03 7.12
C GLU A 34 -0.02 -19.38 5.85
N GLY A 35 0.86 -19.11 4.89
CA GLY A 35 0.49 -18.56 3.60
C GLY A 35 1.08 -19.35 2.43
N LEU A 36 0.95 -18.76 1.25
CA LEU A 36 1.49 -19.31 0.01
C LEU A 36 3.02 -19.44 0.07
N ASN A 37 3.68 -18.44 0.65
CA ASN A 37 5.14 -18.34 0.62
C ASN A 37 5.84 -19.01 1.80
N GLY A 38 5.12 -19.40 2.85
CA GLY A 38 5.75 -19.96 4.05
C GLY A 38 4.86 -20.01 5.28
N LYS A 39 5.47 -20.35 6.40
CA LYS A 39 4.88 -20.35 7.75
C LYS A 39 5.56 -19.28 8.60
N VAL A 40 4.79 -18.63 9.47
CA VAL A 40 5.28 -17.60 10.40
C VAL A 40 5.08 -18.11 11.81
N TYR A 41 6.15 -18.13 12.60
CA TYR A 41 6.15 -18.62 13.97
C TYR A 41 6.47 -17.49 14.95
N GLU A 42 5.93 -17.62 16.16
CA GLU A 42 6.24 -16.74 17.27
C GLU A 42 7.55 -17.15 17.95
N PHE A 43 8.45 -16.19 18.15
CA PHE A 43 9.67 -16.37 18.94
C PHE A 43 9.93 -15.12 19.77
N GLU A 44 9.61 -15.15 21.06
CA GLU A 44 9.75 -13.99 21.95
C GLU A 44 9.04 -12.75 21.36
N ASP A 45 9.77 -11.64 21.19
CA ASP A 45 9.29 -10.38 20.58
C ASP A 45 9.39 -10.37 19.03
N TYR A 46 9.71 -11.52 18.44
CA TYR A 46 9.95 -11.67 17.01
C TYR A 46 8.95 -12.61 16.33
N ALA A 47 8.80 -12.39 15.02
CA ALA A 47 8.15 -13.32 14.12
C ALA A 47 9.20 -13.93 13.19
N VAL A 48 9.21 -15.27 13.10
CA VAL A 48 10.13 -16.04 12.27
C VAL A 48 9.37 -16.57 11.06
N LYS A 49 9.61 -15.99 9.88
CA LYS A 49 9.02 -16.47 8.61
C LYS A 49 9.95 -17.51 8.01
N VAL A 50 9.47 -18.74 7.88
CA VAL A 50 10.15 -19.86 7.23
C VAL A 50 9.49 -20.10 5.87
N PHE A 51 10.26 -19.93 4.80
CA PHE A 51 9.78 -20.01 3.43
C PHE A 51 9.67 -21.46 2.95
N LYS A 52 8.70 -21.74 2.09
CA LYS A 52 8.60 -23.04 1.39
C LYS A 52 9.74 -23.14 0.35
N PRO A 53 10.32 -24.33 0.09
CA PRO A 53 11.47 -24.49 -0.83
C PRO A 53 11.23 -23.91 -2.23
N ASP A 54 10.00 -24.09 -2.74
CA ASP A 54 9.55 -23.66 -4.07
C ASP A 54 8.93 -22.27 -4.11
N ALA A 55 9.02 -21.49 -3.01
CA ALA A 55 8.55 -20.12 -3.00
C ALA A 55 9.44 -19.27 -3.92
N ALA A 56 9.02 -19.12 -5.18
CA ALA A 56 9.67 -18.33 -6.22
C ALA A 56 9.79 -16.84 -5.87
N GLU A 57 9.09 -16.39 -4.82
CA GLU A 57 8.98 -15.01 -4.39
C GLU A 57 9.88 -14.70 -3.17
N ARG A 58 11.18 -15.02 -3.24
CA ARG A 58 12.18 -14.70 -2.20
C ARG A 58 12.52 -13.19 -2.13
N LYS A 59 11.55 -12.30 -2.31
CA LYS A 59 11.76 -10.83 -2.36
C LYS A 59 11.34 -10.12 -1.08
N ASP A 60 10.60 -10.76 -0.18
CA ASP A 60 10.07 -10.18 1.06
C ASP A 60 11.16 -9.47 1.87
N ALA A 61 12.21 -10.20 2.24
CA ALA A 61 13.27 -9.67 3.09
C ALA A 61 14.00 -8.48 2.44
N PHE A 62 14.13 -8.50 1.11
CA PHE A 62 14.72 -7.39 0.37
C PHE A 62 13.78 -6.18 0.34
N LEU A 63 12.49 -6.37 0.08
CA LEU A 63 11.50 -5.30 0.03
C LEU A 63 11.28 -4.70 1.41
N LEU A 64 11.10 -5.52 2.45
CA LEU A 64 11.01 -5.06 3.84
C LEU A 64 12.26 -4.27 4.25
N SER A 65 13.46 -4.67 3.84
CA SER A 65 14.67 -3.88 4.14
C SER A 65 14.68 -2.48 3.49
N ARG A 66 13.93 -2.28 2.40
CA ARG A 66 13.74 -0.96 1.78
C ARG A 66 12.60 -0.18 2.43
N LEU A 67 11.67 -0.88 3.07
CA LEU A 67 10.47 -0.33 3.68
C LEU A 67 10.61 -0.04 5.18
N SER A 68 11.60 -0.64 5.86
CA SER A 68 11.81 -0.58 7.32
C SER A 68 11.99 0.82 7.91
N GLY A 69 12.16 1.85 7.08
CA GLY A 69 12.18 3.25 7.52
C GLY A 69 10.80 3.87 7.82
N HIS A 70 9.70 3.12 7.68
CA HIS A 70 8.35 3.59 7.95
C HIS A 70 7.66 2.73 9.01
N ALA A 71 6.92 3.38 9.91
CA ALA A 71 6.32 2.74 11.08
C ALA A 71 5.34 1.61 10.72
N SER A 72 4.74 1.66 9.53
CA SER A 72 3.79 0.65 9.07
C SER A 72 4.42 -0.65 8.56
N PHE A 73 5.74 -0.78 8.52
CA PHE A 73 6.39 -2.02 8.08
C PHE A 73 7.25 -2.60 9.21
N PRO A 74 7.15 -3.91 9.49
CA PRO A 74 8.04 -4.59 10.43
C PRO A 74 9.51 -4.44 10.03
N ARG A 75 10.38 -4.20 11.00
CA ARG A 75 11.82 -4.21 10.79
C ARG A 75 12.31 -5.64 10.55
N VAL A 76 13.25 -5.79 9.62
CA VAL A 76 13.99 -7.06 9.44
C VAL A 76 15.20 -7.04 10.36
N HIS A 77 15.26 -7.99 11.29
CA HIS A 77 16.38 -8.18 12.22
C HIS A 77 17.41 -9.15 11.70
N TYR A 78 16.99 -10.11 10.87
CA TYR A 78 17.88 -11.11 10.28
C TYR A 78 17.27 -11.69 9.01
N ARG A 79 18.10 -12.09 8.05
CA ARG A 79 17.68 -12.87 6.89
C ARG A 79 18.79 -13.78 6.41
N GLU A 80 18.42 -14.99 5.99
CA GLU A 80 19.26 -15.84 5.16
C GLU A 80 18.38 -16.62 4.17
N GLU A 81 18.97 -17.59 3.47
CA GLU A 81 18.20 -18.43 2.57
C GLU A 81 17.15 -19.24 3.34
N GLY A 82 15.89 -19.18 2.88
CA GLY A 82 14.81 -20.01 3.42
C GLY A 82 14.13 -19.48 4.69
N TRP A 83 14.63 -18.41 5.34
CA TRP A 83 13.91 -17.80 6.47
C TRP A 83 14.40 -16.39 6.83
N MET A 84 13.61 -15.68 7.63
CA MET A 84 13.95 -14.36 8.17
C MET A 84 13.33 -14.11 9.56
N ILE A 85 13.90 -13.16 10.29
CA ILE A 85 13.39 -12.67 11.58
C ILE A 85 12.94 -11.22 11.40
N VAL A 86 11.71 -10.93 11.80
CA VAL A 86 11.12 -9.58 11.75
C VAL A 86 10.46 -9.21 13.08
N ASP A 87 10.12 -7.94 13.27
CA ASP A 87 9.30 -7.50 14.41
C ASP A 87 8.01 -8.34 14.48
N LYS A 88 7.69 -8.86 15.67
CA LYS A 88 6.36 -9.42 15.92
C LYS A 88 5.36 -8.26 16.01
N VAL A 89 4.25 -8.39 15.29
CA VAL A 89 3.12 -7.47 15.44
C VAL A 89 2.12 -8.11 16.40
N ASN A 90 1.96 -7.50 17.58
CA ASN A 90 0.97 -7.92 18.55
C ASN A 90 -0.37 -7.25 18.26
N GLY A 91 -1.34 -8.00 17.74
CA GLY A 91 -2.70 -7.51 17.50
C GLY A 91 -3.43 -8.30 16.42
N PRO A 92 -4.72 -8.02 16.19
CA PRO A 92 -5.50 -8.70 15.17
C PRO A 92 -5.15 -8.21 13.76
N THR A 93 -5.42 -9.04 12.75
CA THR A 93 -5.54 -8.55 11.37
C THR A 93 -6.75 -7.63 11.26
N LEU A 94 -6.77 -6.72 10.28
CA LEU A 94 -7.96 -5.89 10.01
C LEU A 94 -9.18 -6.75 9.71
N TRP A 95 -8.98 -7.91 9.07
CA TRP A 95 -10.04 -8.89 8.83
C TRP A 95 -10.63 -9.43 10.14
N GLN A 96 -9.78 -9.81 11.10
CA GLN A 96 -10.22 -10.28 12.42
C GLN A 96 -10.92 -9.16 13.21
N ALA A 97 -10.38 -7.94 13.18
CA ALA A 97 -11.00 -6.79 13.84
C ALA A 97 -12.40 -6.50 13.28
N LEU A 98 -12.55 -6.52 11.95
CA LEU A 98 -13.84 -6.34 11.28
C LEU A 98 -14.84 -7.45 11.61
N GLN A 99 -14.40 -8.72 11.65
CA GLN A 99 -15.25 -9.83 12.09
C GLN A 99 -15.67 -9.70 13.57
N GLY A 100 -14.83 -9.09 14.41
CA GLY A 100 -15.16 -8.74 15.79
C GLY A 100 -16.16 -7.59 15.93
N GLY A 101 -16.63 -7.01 14.82
CA GLY A 101 -17.56 -5.88 14.81
C GLY A 101 -16.89 -4.52 15.01
N GLU A 102 -15.56 -4.47 14.99
CA GLU A 102 -14.85 -3.19 15.05
C GLU A 102 -15.08 -2.39 13.77
N LYS A 103 -15.34 -1.09 13.93
CA LYS A 103 -15.42 -0.17 12.80
C LYS A 103 -14.04 0.37 12.48
N LEU A 104 -13.65 0.33 11.21
CA LEU A 104 -12.43 0.98 10.74
C LEU A 104 -12.52 2.49 10.99
N LYS A 105 -11.62 2.99 11.84
CA LYS A 105 -11.51 4.42 12.16
C LYS A 105 -10.82 5.14 11.01
N GLY A 106 -11.20 6.39 10.73
CA GLY A 106 -10.56 7.24 9.70
C GLY A 106 -9.03 7.24 9.78
N ARG A 107 -8.48 7.28 11.00
CA ARG A 107 -7.04 7.24 11.25
C ARG A 107 -6.34 5.96 10.75
N LEU A 108 -7.03 4.82 10.68
CA LEU A 108 -6.45 3.59 10.13
C LEU A 108 -6.33 3.71 8.61
N TYR A 109 -7.33 4.29 7.94
CA TYR A 109 -7.28 4.57 6.51
C TYR A 109 -6.14 5.52 6.16
N ASP A 110 -5.97 6.60 6.93
CA ASP A 110 -4.88 7.56 6.73
C ASP A 110 -3.50 6.86 6.82
N GLN A 111 -3.31 5.98 7.82
CA GLN A 111 -2.05 5.23 7.97
C GLN A 111 -1.80 4.21 6.84
N ILE A 112 -2.86 3.61 6.29
CA ILE A 112 -2.74 2.72 5.12
C ILE A 112 -2.35 3.54 3.89
N GLU A 113 -2.98 4.69 3.68
CA GLU A 113 -2.66 5.60 2.58
C GLU A 113 -1.20 6.09 2.67
N GLU A 114 -0.74 6.50 3.86
CA GLU A 114 0.65 6.88 4.11
C GLU A 114 1.64 5.74 3.80
N ALA A 115 1.34 4.51 4.23
CA ALA A 115 2.17 3.34 3.95
C ALA A 115 2.28 3.06 2.44
N VAL A 116 1.17 3.21 1.72
CA VAL A 116 1.09 3.03 0.27
C VAL A 116 1.86 4.12 -0.47
N GLU A 117 1.68 5.39 -0.10
CA GLU A 117 2.45 6.50 -0.65
C GLU A 117 3.95 6.31 -0.44
N TYR A 118 4.33 5.81 0.74
CA TYR A 118 5.72 5.51 1.09
C TYR A 118 6.33 4.42 0.20
N CYS A 119 5.57 3.37 -0.15
CA CYS A 119 5.98 2.37 -1.14
C CYS A 119 6.23 3.01 -2.51
N TYR A 120 5.28 3.81 -3.00
CA TYR A 120 5.40 4.45 -4.32
C TYR A 120 6.58 5.42 -4.42
N ALA A 121 6.87 6.16 -3.35
CA ALA A 121 8.04 7.03 -3.28
C ALA A 121 9.36 6.27 -3.45
N ARG A 122 9.37 4.95 -3.21
CA ARG A 122 10.51 4.04 -3.36
C ARG A 122 10.46 3.20 -4.64
N GLY A 123 9.50 3.46 -5.53
CA GLY A 123 9.29 2.66 -6.74
C GLY A 123 8.85 1.23 -6.45
N ILE A 124 8.20 1.01 -5.30
CA ILE A 124 7.60 -0.27 -4.90
C ILE A 124 6.09 -0.14 -5.08
N ILE A 125 5.48 -1.12 -5.74
CA ILE A 125 4.04 -1.21 -5.90
C ILE A 125 3.53 -2.27 -4.91
N PRO A 126 2.64 -1.88 -3.99
CA PRO A 126 1.89 -2.83 -3.18
C PRO A 126 1.01 -3.69 -4.10
N ASP A 127 1.22 -5.00 -4.07
CA ASP A 127 0.29 -6.00 -4.60
C ASP A 127 -0.19 -6.85 -3.42
N ASP A 128 -1.38 -7.44 -3.51
CA ASP A 128 -1.94 -8.31 -2.46
C ASP A 128 -2.11 -7.63 -1.08
N LEU A 129 -2.37 -6.32 -1.08
CA LEU A 129 -2.63 -5.54 0.14
C LEU A 129 -4.09 -5.72 0.61
N HIS A 130 -4.43 -6.92 1.09
CA HIS A 130 -5.75 -7.26 1.60
C HIS A 130 -5.80 -7.26 3.14
N LEU A 131 -7.01 -7.29 3.71
CA LEU A 131 -7.26 -7.15 5.15
C LEU A 131 -6.56 -8.20 6.05
N ASN A 132 -6.20 -9.38 5.51
CA ASN A 132 -5.41 -10.38 6.27
C ASN A 132 -3.91 -10.06 6.34
N ASN A 133 -3.38 -9.22 5.44
CA ASN A 133 -1.95 -8.84 5.41
C ASN A 133 -1.70 -7.50 6.14
N ILE A 134 -2.77 -6.92 6.71
CA ILE A 134 -2.71 -5.69 7.48
C ILE A 134 -3.14 -6.02 8.90
N MET A 135 -2.29 -5.71 9.86
CA MET A 135 -2.54 -5.85 11.29
C MET A 135 -2.65 -4.48 11.95
N VAL A 136 -3.31 -4.44 13.09
CA VAL A 136 -3.35 -3.26 13.97
C VAL A 136 -2.66 -3.64 15.26
N ASP A 137 -1.57 -2.96 15.58
CA ASP A 137 -0.87 -3.22 16.84
C ASP A 137 -1.67 -2.70 18.05
N GLN A 138 -1.20 -3.05 19.25
CA GLN A 138 -1.86 -2.67 20.51
C GLN A 138 -1.97 -1.14 20.69
N GLU A 139 -1.12 -0.35 20.03
CA GLU A 139 -1.17 1.11 20.03
C GLU A 139 -2.13 1.69 18.96
N GLY A 140 -2.81 0.84 18.20
CA GLY A 140 -3.72 1.26 17.14
C GLY A 140 -3.00 1.72 15.86
N ARG A 141 -1.78 1.25 15.63
CA ARG A 141 -1.00 1.55 14.42
C ARG A 141 -1.13 0.44 13.39
N VAL A 142 -1.21 0.83 12.13
CA VAL A 142 -1.28 -0.10 11.00
C VAL A 142 0.08 -0.73 10.76
N LYS A 143 0.11 -2.04 10.55
CA LYS A 143 1.30 -2.81 10.18
C LYS A 143 0.99 -3.69 8.97
N VAL A 144 1.73 -3.51 7.88
CA VAL A 144 1.68 -4.37 6.70
C VAL A 144 2.69 -5.49 6.89
N VAL A 145 2.21 -6.71 7.14
CA VAL A 145 3.04 -7.83 7.60
C VAL A 145 3.46 -8.78 6.50
N ASP A 146 2.77 -8.78 5.36
CA ASP A 146 3.19 -9.51 4.16
C ASP A 146 3.36 -8.54 2.99
N VAL A 147 4.57 -8.56 2.39
CA VAL A 147 4.94 -7.77 1.22
C VAL A 147 5.49 -8.64 0.10
N GLY A 148 5.32 -9.97 0.18
CA GLY A 148 6.00 -10.88 -0.74
C GLY A 148 5.59 -10.74 -2.20
N ARG A 149 4.37 -10.27 -2.43
CA ARG A 149 3.84 -9.98 -3.76
C ARG A 149 4.13 -8.57 -4.25
N PHE A 150 4.66 -7.70 -3.40
CA PHE A 150 5.03 -6.35 -3.81
C PHE A 150 6.12 -6.43 -4.87
N PHE A 151 6.08 -5.54 -5.85
CA PHE A 151 7.05 -5.55 -6.93
C PHE A 151 7.60 -4.16 -7.22
N ARG A 152 8.82 -4.12 -7.75
CA ARG A 152 9.46 -2.88 -8.15
C ARG A 152 9.02 -2.52 -9.55
N ALA A 153 8.64 -1.27 -9.75
CA ALA A 153 8.42 -0.72 -11.08
C ALA A 153 9.22 0.55 -11.29
N GLN A 154 9.67 0.73 -12.53
CA GLN A 154 10.31 1.97 -12.98
C GLN A 154 9.29 3.12 -13.15
N GLN A 155 8.00 2.80 -13.34
CA GLN A 155 6.92 3.77 -13.49
C GLN A 155 5.81 3.51 -12.46
N SER A 156 5.90 4.15 -11.29
CA SER A 156 4.91 3.97 -10.22
C SER A 156 3.57 4.67 -10.49
N ALA A 157 3.53 5.68 -11.37
CA ALA A 157 2.35 6.53 -11.59
C ALA A 157 1.13 5.78 -12.15
N ALA A 158 1.31 4.92 -13.17
CA ALA A 158 0.21 4.15 -13.78
C ALA A 158 -0.41 3.13 -12.79
N HIS A 159 0.37 2.66 -11.83
CA HIS A 159 -0.09 1.68 -10.83
C HIS A 159 -0.77 2.31 -9.61
N LYS A 160 -0.71 3.65 -9.45
CA LYS A 160 -1.44 4.37 -8.40
C LYS A 160 -2.96 4.30 -8.61
N GLU A 161 -3.40 4.36 -9.87
CA GLU A 161 -4.82 4.30 -10.23
C GLU A 161 -5.41 2.91 -9.91
N ALA A 162 -4.73 1.83 -10.30
CA ALA A 162 -5.17 0.46 -10.01
C ALA A 162 -5.20 0.12 -8.50
N LEU A 163 -4.28 0.66 -7.71
CA LEU A 163 -4.32 0.46 -6.26
C LEU A 163 -5.42 1.29 -5.59
N ALA A 164 -5.77 2.46 -6.12
CA ALA A 164 -6.89 3.23 -5.60
C ALA A 164 -8.20 2.41 -5.66
N GLU A 165 -8.39 1.60 -6.70
CA GLU A 165 -9.51 0.66 -6.86
C GLU A 165 -9.43 -0.50 -5.85
N ASN A 166 -8.24 -1.09 -5.63
CA ASN A 166 -8.05 -2.16 -4.64
C ASN A 166 -8.20 -1.67 -3.18
N LEU A 167 -7.72 -0.46 -2.87
CA LEU A 167 -7.97 0.21 -1.59
C LEU A 167 -9.44 0.63 -1.45
N GLU A 168 -10.15 0.80 -2.56
CA GLU A 168 -11.60 1.01 -2.53
C GLU A 168 -12.29 -0.19 -1.88
N MET A 169 -11.83 -1.42 -2.06
CA MET A 169 -12.36 -2.59 -1.35
C MET A 169 -12.19 -2.50 0.18
N VAL A 170 -11.06 -1.95 0.65
CA VAL A 170 -10.83 -1.64 2.08
C VAL A 170 -11.80 -0.53 2.55
N LYS A 171 -12.17 0.41 1.67
CA LYS A 171 -13.23 1.40 1.93
C LYS A 171 -14.63 0.79 1.88
N TYR A 172 -14.88 -0.22 1.02
CA TYR A 172 -16.17 -0.90 0.89
C TYR A 172 -16.50 -1.77 2.12
N CYS A 173 -15.51 -2.34 2.80
CA CYS A 173 -15.75 -3.01 4.09
C CYS A 173 -16.19 -2.06 5.23
N GLY A 174 -16.24 -0.74 5.00
CA GLY A 174 -16.74 0.29 5.93
C GLY A 174 -17.96 1.08 5.43
N LEU A 175 -18.67 0.60 4.40
CA LEU A 175 -19.85 1.17 3.72
C LEU A 175 -20.33 2.59 4.14
N PHE A 176 -20.12 3.53 3.20
CA PHE A 176 -20.70 4.88 3.04
C PHE A 176 -20.25 6.06 3.91
N ARG A 177 -19.72 7.05 3.17
CA ARG A 177 -19.78 8.52 3.34
C ARG A 177 -18.70 9.16 4.22
N PHE A 178 -17.67 9.72 3.56
CA PHE A 178 -17.38 11.16 3.46
C PHE A 178 -15.94 11.36 2.94
N PHE A 179 -15.76 11.55 1.63
CA PHE A 179 -14.83 12.60 1.22
C PHE A 179 -15.64 13.89 1.14
N SER A 180 -15.61 14.58 2.27
CA SER A 180 -15.85 16.01 2.35
C SER A 180 -15.01 16.71 1.29
N SER A 181 -15.70 17.54 0.52
CA SER A 181 -15.19 18.51 -0.42
C SER A 181 -14.31 19.54 0.29
N SER A 182 -13.06 19.23 0.60
CA SER A 182 -12.11 20.25 1.08
C SER A 182 -10.66 19.79 1.09
N ARG A 183 -10.10 19.34 -0.05
CA ARG A 183 -8.64 19.47 -0.26
C ARG A 183 -8.39 20.06 -1.64
N ARG A 184 -7.80 21.25 -1.59
CA ARG A 184 -7.47 22.17 -2.67
C ARG A 184 -6.85 21.41 -3.86
N LYS A 185 -7.46 21.56 -5.03
CA LYS A 185 -6.85 21.25 -6.32
C LYS A 185 -5.52 21.99 -6.39
N ARG A 186 -4.41 21.27 -6.26
CA ARG A 186 -3.11 21.71 -6.79
C ARG A 186 -3.12 21.34 -8.28
N PRO A 187 -3.12 22.31 -9.21
CA PRO A 187 -3.01 21.98 -10.62
C PRO A 187 -1.59 21.46 -10.86
N TRP A 188 -1.44 20.16 -11.09
CA TRP A 188 -0.15 19.61 -11.52
C TRP A 188 -0.06 19.77 -13.04
N PHE A 189 0.65 20.84 -13.40
CA PHE A 189 1.31 21.14 -14.66
C PHE A 189 0.99 20.23 -15.86
N SER A 190 0.30 20.83 -16.83
CA SER A 190 0.33 20.41 -18.24
C SER A 190 1.77 20.50 -18.73
N SER A 191 2.38 19.36 -19.04
CA SER A 191 3.60 19.34 -19.84
C SER A 191 3.24 19.62 -21.29
N ASP A 192 3.67 20.78 -21.76
CA ASP A 192 3.84 21.15 -23.16
C ASP A 192 4.25 19.96 -24.03
N ARG A 193 3.42 19.64 -25.04
CA ARG A 193 3.89 18.95 -26.24
C ARG A 193 3.49 19.77 -27.46
N HIS A 194 4.49 20.51 -27.93
CA HIS A 194 4.77 20.88 -29.31
C HIS A 194 3.59 21.23 -30.22
N ARG A 195 3.41 22.55 -30.40
CA ARG A 195 2.87 23.18 -31.61
C ARG A 195 3.53 22.60 -32.86
N ARG A 196 2.73 22.09 -33.79
CA ARG A 196 3.05 22.13 -35.23
C ARG A 196 2.19 23.21 -35.87
N HIS A 197 2.85 24.23 -36.40
CA HIS A 197 2.27 25.21 -37.29
C HIS A 197 2.14 24.61 -38.69
N SER A 198 1.00 24.82 -39.35
CA SER A 198 0.97 25.09 -40.78
C SER A 198 -0.23 25.96 -41.11
N HIS A 199 0.07 27.01 -41.87
CA HIS A 199 -0.75 28.17 -42.17
C HIS A 199 -1.79 27.92 -43.27
N SER A 200 -2.97 28.51 -43.12
CA SER A 200 -3.80 29.12 -44.16
C SER A 200 -4.71 30.08 -43.39
N GLY A 201 -4.97 31.33 -43.77
CA GLY A 201 -4.94 32.03 -45.04
C GLY A 201 -6.02 33.10 -44.87
N SER A 202 -5.61 34.34 -44.71
CA SER A 202 -6.48 35.48 -44.37
C SER A 202 -7.51 35.79 -45.47
N SER A 203 -8.74 36.12 -45.09
CA SER A 203 -9.57 37.12 -45.80
C SER A 203 -10.75 37.60 -44.94
N PRO A 204 -10.84 38.91 -44.66
CA PRO A 204 -12.01 39.55 -44.06
C PRO A 204 -12.83 40.32 -45.12
N ARG A 205 -14.16 40.43 -44.95
CA ARG A 205 -15.04 41.51 -45.46
C ARG A 205 -16.52 41.25 -45.06
N ARG A 206 -17.15 42.15 -44.27
CA ARG A 206 -18.14 43.21 -44.65
C ARG A 206 -19.60 42.66 -44.72
N HIS A 207 -20.71 43.30 -44.33
CA HIS A 207 -21.14 44.62 -43.79
C HIS A 207 -22.61 44.51 -43.26
N HIS A 208 -23.01 45.42 -42.35
CA HIS A 208 -24.32 46.10 -42.08
C HIS A 208 -25.69 45.42 -42.35
N HIS A 209 -26.81 45.62 -41.62
CA HIS A 209 -27.50 46.79 -41.03
C HIS A 209 -28.46 46.30 -39.90
N SER A 210 -28.55 46.91 -38.72
CA SER A 210 -29.51 47.97 -38.29
C SER A 210 -31.01 47.73 -38.59
N SER A 211 -31.81 47.48 -37.54
CA SER A 211 -33.01 48.29 -37.25
C SER A 211 -33.59 48.01 -35.84
N ASP A 212 -34.24 49.05 -35.35
CA ASP A 212 -34.65 49.39 -33.99
C ASP A 212 -36.03 48.84 -33.55
N ARG A 213 -36.14 48.58 -32.22
CA ARG A 213 -37.30 48.88 -31.31
C ARG A 213 -38.60 48.04 -31.40
N PRO A 214 -39.55 48.16 -30.42
CA PRO A 214 -39.39 48.07 -28.96
C PRO A 214 -40.56 47.33 -28.21
N TRP A 215 -40.30 46.93 -26.95
CA TRP A 215 -41.20 46.91 -25.78
C TRP A 215 -42.59 46.19 -25.74
N ARG A 216 -42.73 45.37 -24.67
CA ARG A 216 -43.80 45.33 -23.61
C ARG A 216 -44.75 44.12 -23.56
N ARG A 217 -44.60 43.33 -22.45
CA ARG A 217 -45.62 42.76 -21.51
C ARG A 217 -46.81 41.97 -22.11
N LYS A 218 -47.17 40.75 -21.67
CA LYS A 218 -47.62 40.31 -20.34
C LYS A 218 -47.99 38.81 -20.42
N LYS A 219 -47.87 38.07 -19.29
CA LYS A 219 -48.82 37.09 -18.67
C LYS A 219 -49.74 36.28 -19.62
N SER A 220 -50.03 34.99 -19.48
CA SER A 220 -50.00 33.99 -18.39
C SER A 220 -50.64 32.70 -18.95
N SER A 221 -50.32 31.54 -18.35
CA SER A 221 -51.15 30.30 -18.19
C SER A 221 -51.90 29.75 -19.41
N TRP A 222 -51.63 28.50 -19.80
CA TRP A 222 -52.27 27.28 -19.28
C TRP A 222 -51.30 26.12 -19.39
#